data_AF-A0A2P4QFZ5-F1
#
_entry.id   AF-A0A2P4QFZ5-F1
#
_cell.length_a   1.000
_cell.length_b   1.000
_cell.length_c   1.000
_cell.angle_alpha   90.00
_cell.angle_beta   90.00
_cell.angle_gamma   90.00
#
_symmetry.space_group_name_H-M   'P 1'
#
loop_
_entity.id
_entity.type
_entity.pdbx_description
1 polymer ?
#
loop_
_entity_poly.entity_id
_entity_poly.type
_entity_poly.pdbx_seq_one_letter_code
_entity_poly.pdbx_strand_id
1 'polypeptide(L)'
;ELVDKYYPIEVNNQLTEEQKWPYMIEWWTQAHQLLIDQKINKDDVAAMVAETPVDIREGLRELIETCNEKKIPFLVFSAGVKNVIEEILIAEKLYHSNMHVVSNKMIFNPETGICDEFAEPLIHIFNKSEVAIKESYYHKTIEDRKNVILLGDSIGDLKMSSGVKHDVCLNIGFLNYDNDEVLKIYLEKFDIVVTGDGPMEVANMILRAINH
;
A
#
# COMPACT_ATOMS: atom_id res chain seq x y z
N GLU A 1 13.14 -14.28 -12.42
CA GLU A 1 12.27 -15.43 -12.77
C GLU A 1 10.78 -15.15 -12.53
N LEU A 2 10.29 -15.00 -11.29
CA LEU A 2 8.85 -14.74 -11.08
C LEU A 2 8.39 -13.41 -11.70
N VAL A 3 9.12 -12.31 -11.45
CA VAL A 3 8.81 -10.99 -12.02
C VAL A 3 8.73 -11.06 -13.56
N ASP A 4 9.72 -11.68 -14.20
CA ASP A 4 9.79 -11.79 -15.67
C ASP A 4 8.58 -12.55 -16.26
N LYS A 5 8.02 -13.50 -15.51
CA LYS A 5 6.85 -14.28 -15.93
C LYS A 5 5.53 -13.52 -15.73
N TYR A 6 5.33 -12.93 -14.56
CA TYR A 6 4.01 -12.42 -14.17
C TYR A 6 3.82 -10.92 -14.38
N TYR A 7 4.88 -10.12 -14.31
CA TYR A 7 4.78 -8.67 -14.52
C TYR A 7 4.23 -8.31 -15.91
N PRO A 8 4.63 -8.97 -17.03
CA PRO A 8 4.01 -8.72 -18.33
C PRO A 8 2.50 -9.02 -18.38
N ILE A 9 2.01 -9.94 -17.54
CA ILE A 9 0.58 -10.28 -17.42
C ILE A 9 -0.14 -9.21 -16.61
N GLU A 10 0.45 -8.77 -15.50
CA GLU A 10 -0.08 -7.71 -14.65
C GLU A 10 -0.36 -6.43 -15.45
N VAL A 11 0.61 -5.99 -16.24
CA VAL A 11 0.54 -4.73 -17.01
C VAL A 11 -0.17 -4.89 -18.37
N ASN A 12 -0.67 -6.08 -18.72
CA ASN A 12 -1.26 -6.33 -20.03
C ASN A 12 -2.64 -5.67 -20.18
N ASN A 13 -2.74 -4.61 -20.99
CA ASN A 13 -4.01 -3.90 -21.20
C ASN A 13 -5.05 -4.66 -22.05
N GLN A 14 -4.69 -5.79 -22.65
CA GLN A 14 -5.61 -6.66 -23.39
C GLN A 14 -6.33 -7.68 -22.50
N LEU A 15 -5.86 -7.88 -21.26
CA LEU A 15 -6.46 -8.81 -20.31
C LEU A 15 -7.33 -8.06 -19.30
N THR A 16 -8.50 -8.61 -19.00
CA THR A 16 -9.35 -8.10 -17.92
C THR A 16 -8.75 -8.44 -16.56
N GLU A 17 -9.17 -7.72 -15.51
CA GLU A 17 -8.74 -8.01 -14.14
C GLU A 17 -9.10 -9.45 -13.72
N GLU A 18 -10.27 -9.95 -14.12
CA GLU A 18 -10.71 -11.32 -13.87
C GLU A 18 -9.77 -12.35 -14.52
N GLN A 19 -9.30 -12.08 -15.73
CA GLN A 19 -8.34 -12.94 -16.43
C GLN A 19 -6.95 -12.91 -15.77
N LYS A 20 -6.53 -11.76 -15.22
CA LYS A 20 -5.25 -11.60 -14.53
C LYS A 20 -5.26 -12.16 -13.11
N TRP A 21 -6.43 -12.21 -12.48
CA TRP A 21 -6.62 -12.60 -11.08
C TRP A 21 -5.92 -13.91 -10.69
N PRO A 22 -6.14 -15.06 -11.37
CA PRO A 22 -5.49 -16.32 -10.99
C PRO A 22 -3.96 -16.24 -11.08
N TYR A 23 -3.41 -15.48 -12.03
CA TYR A 23 -1.97 -15.30 -12.18
C TYR A 23 -1.36 -14.47 -11.05
N MET A 24 -2.09 -13.48 -10.53
CA MET A 24 -1.62 -12.70 -9.39
C MET A 24 -1.60 -13.53 -8.11
N ILE A 25 -2.60 -14.39 -7.91
CA ILE A 25 -2.59 -15.36 -6.80
C ILE A 25 -1.38 -16.28 -6.96
N GLU A 26 -1.21 -16.89 -8.13
CA GLU A 26 -0.10 -17.81 -8.40
C GLU A 26 1.27 -17.16 -8.14
N TRP A 27 1.46 -15.92 -8.61
CA TRP A 27 2.69 -15.18 -8.41
C TRP A 27 2.98 -14.94 -6.93
N TRP A 28 2.02 -14.38 -6.19
CA TRP A 28 2.22 -14.05 -4.78
C TRP A 28 2.36 -15.30 -3.90
N THR A 29 1.63 -16.38 -4.18
CA THR A 29 1.82 -17.66 -3.49
C THR A 29 3.24 -18.19 -3.70
N GLN A 30 3.77 -18.14 -4.93
CA GLN A 30 5.15 -18.57 -5.19
C GLN A 30 6.16 -17.64 -4.53
N ALA A 31 5.94 -16.32 -4.56
CA ALA A 31 6.83 -15.36 -3.94
C ALA A 31 6.89 -15.55 -2.40
N HIS A 32 5.74 -15.73 -1.76
CA HIS A 32 5.66 -16.02 -0.32
C HIS A 32 6.36 -17.34 0.02
N GLN A 33 6.17 -18.40 -0.78
CA GLN A 33 6.85 -19.67 -0.54
C GLN A 33 8.38 -19.52 -0.62
N LEU A 34 8.89 -18.76 -1.59
CA LEU A 34 10.33 -18.49 -1.70
C LEU A 34 10.86 -17.74 -0.48
N LEU A 35 10.09 -16.79 0.07
CA LEU A 35 10.46 -16.07 1.31
C LEU A 35 10.46 -16.99 2.53
N ILE A 36 9.47 -17.89 2.66
CA ILE A 36 9.42 -18.90 3.72
C ILE A 36 10.64 -19.83 3.63
N ASP A 37 11.00 -20.27 2.42
CA ASP A 37 12.12 -21.18 2.19
C ASP A 37 13.48 -20.57 2.60
N GLN A 38 13.59 -19.24 2.65
CA GLN A 38 14.79 -18.55 3.18
C GLN A 38 14.93 -18.63 4.70
N LYS A 39 13.89 -19.07 5.43
CA LYS A 39 13.88 -19.18 6.90
C LYS A 39 14.25 -17.88 7.62
N ILE A 40 13.69 -16.77 7.15
CA ILE A 40 13.91 -15.43 7.69
C ILE A 40 13.54 -15.40 9.18
N ASN A 41 14.46 -14.98 10.04
CA ASN A 41 14.15 -14.70 11.44
C ASN A 41 13.50 -13.32 11.56
N LYS A 42 12.59 -13.13 12.52
CA LYS A 42 11.99 -11.82 12.81
C LYS A 42 13.04 -10.72 13.04
N ASP A 43 14.17 -11.06 13.66
CA ASP A 43 15.22 -10.09 13.98
C ASP A 43 16.03 -9.71 12.73
N ASP A 44 16.06 -10.57 11.71
CA ASP A 44 16.69 -10.28 10.42
C ASP A 44 15.93 -9.19 9.66
N VAL A 45 14.61 -9.05 9.86
CA VAL A 45 13.81 -8.00 9.20
C VAL A 45 14.29 -6.61 9.61
N ALA A 46 14.50 -6.40 10.91
CA ALA A 46 15.05 -5.15 11.45
C ALA A 46 16.47 -4.89 10.94
N ALA A 47 17.32 -5.91 10.91
CA ALA A 47 18.67 -5.79 10.36
C ALA A 47 18.65 -5.42 8.87
N MET A 48 17.81 -6.08 8.05
CA MET A 48 17.69 -5.80 6.61
C MET A 48 17.27 -4.35 6.34
N VAL A 49 16.28 -3.84 7.08
CA VAL A 49 15.82 -2.45 6.93
C VAL A 49 16.91 -1.45 7.36
N ALA A 50 17.66 -1.75 8.42
CA ALA A 50 18.76 -0.90 8.87
C ALA A 50 19.94 -0.86 7.89
N GLU A 51 20.23 -1.99 7.22
CA GLU A 51 21.32 -2.11 6.25
C GLU A 51 20.97 -1.54 4.87
N THR A 52 19.69 -1.58 4.50
CA THR A 52 19.19 -1.07 3.22
C THR A 52 18.13 0.01 3.45
N PRO A 53 18.55 1.26 3.71
CA PRO A 53 17.61 2.37 3.88
C PRO A 53 16.71 2.51 2.65
N VAL A 54 15.41 2.63 2.90
CA VAL A 54 14.42 2.87 1.85
C VAL A 54 14.19 4.37 1.74
N ASP A 55 14.26 4.90 0.52
CA ASP A 55 13.97 6.30 0.27
C ASP A 55 12.48 6.59 0.46
N ILE A 56 12.19 7.57 1.31
CA ILE A 56 10.85 8.09 1.53
C ILE A 56 10.62 9.27 0.59
N ARG A 57 9.53 9.22 -0.19
CA ARG A 57 9.15 10.32 -1.09
C ARG A 57 9.12 11.66 -0.37
N GLU A 58 9.68 12.69 -1.02
CA GLU A 58 9.70 14.05 -0.50
C GLU A 58 8.29 14.51 -0.08
N GLY A 59 8.19 15.07 1.13
CA GLY A 59 6.93 15.54 1.70
C GLY A 59 6.07 14.46 2.39
N LEU A 60 6.36 13.15 2.26
CA LEU A 60 5.57 12.10 2.93
C LEU A 60 5.67 12.19 4.45
N ARG A 61 6.86 12.53 4.97
CA ARG A 61 7.07 12.76 6.41
C ARG A 61 6.14 13.85 6.93
N GLU A 62 6.06 14.99 6.24
CA GLU A 62 5.14 16.07 6.64
C GLU A 62 3.68 15.61 6.62
N LEU A 63 3.28 14.86 5.59
CA LEU A 63 1.92 14.35 5.46
C LEU A 63 1.54 13.47 6.66
N ILE A 64 2.41 12.51 7.01
CA ILE A 64 2.19 11.57 8.11
C ILE A 64 2.14 12.31 9.45
N GLU A 65 3.09 13.22 9.69
CA GLU A 65 3.12 14.00 10.95
C GLU A 65 1.88 14.89 11.08
N THR A 66 1.50 15.60 10.01
CA THR A 66 0.29 16.45 10.01
C THR A 66 -0.97 15.63 10.27
N CYS A 67 -1.07 14.43 9.68
CA CYS A 67 -2.18 13.51 9.94
C CYS A 67 -2.20 13.07 11.41
N ASN A 68 -1.05 12.76 12.01
CA ASN A 68 -0.93 12.39 13.41
C ASN A 68 -1.35 13.53 14.34
N GLU A 69 -0.81 14.73 14.14
CA GLU A 69 -1.14 15.94 14.91
C GLU A 69 -2.64 16.26 14.87
N LYS A 70 -3.25 16.18 13.68
CA LYS A 70 -4.69 16.41 13.47
C LYS A 70 -5.57 15.20 13.81
N LYS A 71 -4.99 14.08 14.28
CA LYS A 71 -5.71 12.82 14.59
C LYS A 71 -6.56 12.32 13.41
N ILE A 72 -6.00 12.40 12.21
CA ILE A 72 -6.59 11.89 10.98
C ILE A 72 -6.15 10.42 10.83
N PRO A 73 -7.09 9.45 10.72
CA PRO A 73 -6.76 8.06 10.47
C PRO A 73 -5.96 7.92 9.19
N PHE A 74 -4.83 7.23 9.26
CA PHE A 74 -3.92 7.02 8.15
C PHE A 74 -3.87 5.53 7.81
N LEU A 75 -4.43 5.13 6.68
CA LEU A 75 -4.41 3.74 6.24
C LEU A 75 -3.28 3.53 5.23
N VAL A 76 -2.34 2.65 5.55
CA VAL A 76 -1.39 2.09 4.58
C VAL A 76 -1.96 0.77 4.09
N PHE A 77 -2.42 0.71 2.84
CA PHE A 77 -2.93 -0.51 2.22
C PHE A 77 -2.00 -0.97 1.09
N SER A 78 -1.21 -1.99 1.38
CA SER A 78 -0.13 -2.44 0.49
C SER A 78 -0.25 -3.93 0.15
N ALA A 79 0.02 -4.27 -1.10
CA ALA A 79 0.21 -5.67 -1.51
C ALA A 79 1.61 -6.21 -1.15
N GLY A 80 2.48 -5.38 -0.57
CA GLY A 80 3.82 -5.79 -0.13
C GLY A 80 3.82 -6.64 1.13
N VAL A 81 4.97 -6.67 1.82
CA VAL A 81 5.17 -7.43 3.07
C VAL A 81 5.00 -6.50 4.26
N LYS A 82 3.98 -6.75 5.08
CA LYS A 82 3.61 -5.94 6.25
C LYS A 82 4.77 -5.71 7.20
N ASN A 83 5.49 -6.77 7.57
CA ASN A 83 6.54 -6.70 8.59
C ASN A 83 7.70 -5.79 8.15
N VAL A 84 8.04 -5.80 6.86
CA VAL A 84 9.05 -4.90 6.29
C VAL A 84 8.54 -3.46 6.29
N ILE A 85 7.29 -3.23 5.88
CA ILE A 85 6.67 -1.89 5.87
C ILE A 85 6.62 -1.29 7.27
N GLU A 86 6.15 -2.06 8.27
CA GLU A 86 6.09 -1.61 9.66
C GLU A 86 7.49 -1.29 10.19
N GLU A 87 8.49 -2.11 9.88
CA GLU A 87 9.87 -1.88 10.33
C GLU A 87 10.49 -0.62 9.69
N ILE A 88 10.24 -0.37 8.40
CA ILE A 88 10.64 0.89 7.73
C ILE A 88 10.00 2.09 8.43
N LEU A 89 8.69 2.05 8.69
CA LEU A 89 7.97 3.13 9.35
C LEU A 89 8.47 3.37 10.79
N ILE A 90 8.84 2.30 11.51
CA ILE A 90 9.44 2.39 12.85
C ILE A 90 10.82 3.02 12.80
N ALA A 91 11.70 2.55 11.89
CA ALA A 91 13.05 3.09 11.71
C ALA A 91 13.03 4.58 11.36
N GLU A 92 12.08 5.00 10.52
CA GLU A 92 11.87 6.40 10.14
C GLU A 92 11.14 7.25 11.20
N LYS A 93 10.70 6.65 12.30
CA LYS A 93 9.89 7.26 13.38
C LYS A 93 8.56 7.83 12.88
N LEU A 94 7.95 7.17 11.91
CA LEU A 94 6.69 7.55 11.27
C LEU A 94 5.52 6.65 11.64
N TYR A 95 5.75 5.56 12.37
CA TYR A 95 4.67 4.65 12.77
C TYR A 95 3.90 5.17 13.99
N HIS A 96 2.88 5.97 13.73
CA HIS A 96 2.06 6.63 14.75
C HIS A 96 0.77 5.87 15.08
N SER A 97 0.16 6.16 16.23
CA SER A 97 -1.06 5.47 16.70
C SER A 97 -2.31 5.71 15.85
N ASN A 98 -2.34 6.76 15.04
CA ASN A 98 -3.41 7.03 14.08
C ASN A 98 -3.25 6.22 12.78
N MET A 99 -2.16 5.46 12.63
CA MET A 99 -1.87 4.69 11.44
C MET A 99 -2.33 3.24 11.57
N HIS A 100 -2.85 2.68 10.48
CA HIS A 100 -3.14 1.26 10.35
C HIS A 100 -2.53 0.69 9.08
N VAL A 101 -1.82 -0.43 9.18
CA VAL A 101 -1.18 -1.10 8.04
C VAL A 101 -1.92 -2.39 7.70
N VAL A 102 -2.45 -2.47 6.48
CA VAL A 102 -3.10 -3.66 5.90
C VAL A 102 -2.22 -4.16 4.75
N SER A 103 -1.60 -5.31 4.94
CA SER A 103 -0.63 -5.88 3.99
C SER A 103 -0.33 -7.35 4.32
N ASN A 104 0.45 -8.05 3.49
CA ASN A 104 0.75 -9.47 3.67
C ASN A 104 1.68 -9.69 4.85
N LYS A 105 1.20 -10.35 5.91
CA LYS A 105 1.93 -10.47 7.17
C LYS A 105 2.67 -11.80 7.25
N MET A 106 3.98 -11.75 7.45
CA MET A 106 4.77 -12.90 7.88
C MET A 106 4.35 -13.34 9.28
N ILE A 107 4.11 -14.64 9.44
CA ILE A 107 3.85 -15.29 10.70
C ILE A 107 5.14 -16.00 11.12
N PHE A 108 5.63 -15.62 12.30
CA PHE A 108 6.85 -16.17 12.87
C PHE A 108 6.52 -17.21 13.92
N ASN A 109 7.20 -18.35 13.82
CA ASN A 109 7.13 -19.41 14.80
C ASN A 109 7.56 -18.89 16.19
N PRO A 110 6.73 -19.05 17.24
CA PRO A 110 7.05 -18.50 18.57
C PRO A 110 8.30 -19.10 19.24
N GLU A 111 8.67 -20.34 18.89
CA GLU A 111 9.81 -21.05 19.49
C GLU A 111 11.12 -20.73 18.76
N THR A 112 11.09 -20.71 17.42
CA THR A 112 12.30 -20.53 16.61
C THR A 112 12.51 -19.09 16.13
N GLY A 113 11.46 -18.27 16.11
CA GLY A 113 11.47 -16.92 15.55
C GLY A 113 11.53 -16.86 14.01
N ILE A 114 11.43 -18.01 13.34
CA ILE A 114 11.52 -18.14 11.87
C ILE A 114 10.14 -17.98 11.24
N CYS A 115 10.06 -17.30 10.09
CA CYS A 115 8.85 -17.20 9.29
C CYS A 115 8.50 -18.55 8.66
N ASP A 116 7.35 -19.12 9.01
CA ASP A 116 6.84 -20.38 8.46
C ASP A 116 5.55 -20.23 7.66
N GLU A 117 4.86 -19.08 7.73
CA GLU A 117 3.60 -18.84 7.03
C GLU A 117 3.38 -17.34 6.71
N PHE A 118 2.48 -17.04 5.78
CA PHE A 118 1.89 -15.71 5.59
C PHE A 118 0.41 -15.71 5.99
N ALA A 119 -0.03 -14.67 6.69
CA ALA A 119 -1.41 -14.53 7.11
C ALA A 119 -2.35 -14.38 5.91
N GLU A 120 -3.48 -15.08 5.97
CA GLU A 120 -4.60 -14.93 5.05
C GLU A 120 -5.56 -13.80 5.50
N PRO A 121 -6.29 -13.14 4.57
CA PRO A 121 -6.25 -13.36 3.13
C PRO A 121 -5.02 -12.73 2.45
N LEU A 122 -4.47 -13.40 1.44
CA LEU A 122 -3.48 -12.82 0.52
C LEU A 122 -3.98 -11.50 -0.09
N ILE A 123 -3.14 -10.45 -0.04
CA ILE A 123 -3.39 -9.15 -0.68
C ILE A 123 -2.48 -9.03 -1.91
N HIS A 124 -3.09 -8.77 -3.06
CA HIS A 124 -2.41 -8.47 -4.33
C HIS A 124 -3.02 -7.22 -4.97
N ILE A 125 -2.46 -6.75 -6.09
CA ILE A 125 -2.83 -5.47 -6.72
C ILE A 125 -4.33 -5.31 -7.06
N PHE A 126 -5.06 -6.41 -7.32
CA PHE A 126 -6.47 -6.35 -7.74
C PHE A 126 -7.50 -6.57 -6.61
N ASN A 127 -7.07 -6.97 -5.40
CA ASN A 127 -7.98 -7.30 -4.30
C ASN A 127 -7.89 -6.36 -3.09
N LYS A 128 -7.24 -5.19 -3.26
CA LYS A 128 -7.19 -4.10 -2.28
C LYS A 128 -8.56 -3.44 -2.10
N SER A 129 -9.47 -4.09 -1.39
CA SER A 129 -10.82 -3.59 -1.13
C SER A 129 -11.18 -3.65 0.36
N GLU A 130 -12.26 -2.98 0.74
CA GLU A 130 -12.76 -2.91 2.12
C GLU A 130 -13.03 -4.29 2.77
N VAL A 131 -13.15 -5.37 1.98
CA VAL A 131 -13.27 -6.74 2.54
C VAL A 131 -12.12 -7.04 3.52
N ALA A 132 -10.93 -6.49 3.28
CA ALA A 132 -9.78 -6.63 4.18
C ALA A 132 -9.92 -5.83 5.50
N ILE A 133 -10.88 -4.91 5.60
CA ILE A 133 -10.97 -3.91 6.68
C ILE A 133 -12.30 -4.02 7.45
N LYS A 134 -13.40 -4.50 6.84
CA LYS A 134 -14.76 -4.52 7.45
C LYS A 134 -14.83 -5.10 8.86
N GLU A 135 -14.11 -6.18 9.11
CA GLU A 135 -14.12 -6.87 10.40
C GLU A 135 -13.01 -6.38 11.35
N SER A 136 -12.25 -5.36 10.96
CA SER A 136 -11.14 -4.82 11.74
C SER A 136 -11.59 -3.74 12.72
N TYR A 137 -10.84 -3.59 13.82
CA TYR A 137 -11.00 -2.45 14.74
C TYR A 137 -10.87 -1.10 14.01
N TYR A 138 -10.07 -1.05 12.94
CA TYR A 138 -9.86 0.16 12.15
C TYR A 138 -11.15 0.66 11.48
N HIS A 139 -12.05 -0.23 11.05
CA HIS A 139 -13.32 0.18 10.42
C HIS A 139 -14.13 1.13 11.31
N LYS A 140 -14.20 0.84 12.62
CA LYS A 140 -14.89 1.70 13.60
C LYS A 140 -14.25 3.09 13.72
N THR A 141 -12.95 3.22 13.47
CA THR A 141 -12.24 4.51 13.55
C THR A 141 -12.55 5.43 12.37
N ILE A 142 -13.06 4.87 11.27
CA ILE A 142 -13.34 5.57 10.02
C ILE A 142 -14.83 5.62 9.65
N GLU A 143 -15.72 5.00 10.42
CA GLU A 143 -17.16 4.88 10.07
C GLU A 143 -17.87 6.23 9.89
N ASP A 144 -17.46 7.24 10.66
CA ASP A 144 -17.99 8.60 10.60
C ASP A 144 -17.18 9.53 9.66
N ARG A 145 -16.10 9.03 9.05
CA ARG A 145 -15.22 9.82 8.18
C ARG A 145 -15.78 9.86 6.76
N LYS A 146 -16.40 11.00 6.42
CA LYS A 146 -17.09 11.21 5.13
C LYS A 146 -16.18 11.65 3.98
N ASN A 147 -14.94 12.01 4.24
CA ASN A 147 -14.01 12.53 3.24
C ASN A 147 -12.75 11.67 3.21
N VAL A 148 -12.30 11.30 2.02
CA VAL A 148 -11.12 10.47 1.78
C VAL A 148 -10.17 11.18 0.82
N ILE A 149 -8.88 11.14 1.12
CA ILE A 149 -7.80 11.41 0.16
C ILE A 149 -7.15 10.07 -0.12
N LEU A 150 -7.22 9.61 -1.35
CA LEU A 150 -6.62 8.36 -1.81
C LEU A 150 -5.34 8.70 -2.57
N LEU A 151 -4.24 8.07 -2.16
CA LEU A 151 -2.93 8.18 -2.80
C LEU A 151 -2.57 6.79 -3.35
N GLY A 152 -2.24 6.70 -4.63
CA GLY A 152 -1.85 5.45 -5.26
C GLY A 152 -0.93 5.66 -6.45
N ASP A 153 -0.18 4.63 -6.81
CA ASP A 153 0.73 4.63 -7.97
C ASP A 153 0.32 3.62 -9.05
N SER A 154 -0.83 2.96 -8.85
CA SER A 154 -1.43 2.05 -9.81
C SER A 154 -2.93 2.28 -9.95
N ILE A 155 -3.50 1.90 -11.09
CA ILE A 155 -4.96 1.94 -11.30
C ILE A 155 -5.69 1.03 -10.31
N GLY A 156 -5.06 -0.06 -9.87
CA GLY A 156 -5.62 -0.98 -8.88
C GLY A 156 -5.87 -0.32 -7.52
N ASP A 157 -5.10 0.73 -7.18
CA ASP A 157 -5.21 1.43 -5.90
C ASP A 157 -6.51 2.22 -5.77
N LEU A 158 -7.17 2.59 -6.87
CA LEU A 158 -8.50 3.23 -6.83
C LEU A 158 -9.56 2.36 -6.12
N LYS A 159 -9.30 1.05 -6.00
CA LYS A 159 -10.17 0.14 -5.26
C LYS A 159 -10.02 0.23 -3.75
N MET A 160 -8.97 0.88 -3.24
CA MET A 160 -8.75 1.01 -1.79
C MET A 160 -9.87 1.79 -1.10
N SER A 161 -10.48 2.77 -1.80
CA SER A 161 -11.67 3.48 -1.30
C SER A 161 -12.97 2.74 -1.59
N SER A 162 -12.95 1.72 -2.44
CA SER A 162 -14.12 0.90 -2.80
C SER A 162 -14.53 0.04 -1.60
N GLY A 163 -15.34 0.68 -0.75
CA GLY A 163 -16.00 0.12 0.42
C GLY A 163 -15.78 0.95 1.69
N VAL A 164 -14.77 1.82 1.76
CA VAL A 164 -14.80 2.85 2.82
C VAL A 164 -16.03 3.74 2.56
N LYS A 165 -16.95 3.85 3.51
CA LYS A 165 -18.11 4.73 3.36
C LYS A 165 -17.66 6.19 3.37
N HIS A 166 -17.83 6.90 2.26
CA HIS A 166 -17.47 8.30 2.13
C HIS A 166 -18.45 9.05 1.21
N ASP A 167 -18.58 10.35 1.43
CA ASP A 167 -19.35 11.28 0.61
C ASP A 167 -18.45 11.86 -0.51
N VAL A 168 -17.17 12.13 -0.19
CA VAL A 168 -16.17 12.69 -1.11
C VAL A 168 -14.88 11.89 -1.06
N CYS A 169 -14.35 11.52 -2.22
CA CYS A 169 -13.02 10.91 -2.34
C CYS A 169 -12.23 11.67 -3.41
N LEU A 170 -11.05 12.17 -3.02
CA LEU A 170 -10.10 12.80 -3.93
C LEU A 170 -8.98 11.81 -4.21
N ASN A 171 -8.83 11.41 -5.47
CA ASN A 171 -7.87 10.41 -5.91
C ASN A 171 -6.64 11.10 -6.53
N ILE A 172 -5.47 10.88 -5.93
CA ILE A 172 -4.19 11.42 -6.40
C ILE A 172 -3.33 10.23 -6.87
N GLY A 173 -3.04 10.21 -8.17
CA GLY A 173 -2.25 9.16 -8.82
C GLY A 173 -0.81 9.61 -9.06
N PHE A 174 0.16 8.79 -8.66
CA PHE A 174 1.58 9.02 -8.94
C PHE A 174 2.03 8.16 -10.10
N LEU A 175 2.26 8.79 -11.25
CA LEU A 175 2.79 8.13 -12.45
C LEU A 175 4.31 8.25 -12.45
N ASN A 176 4.99 7.25 -11.87
CA ASN A 176 6.43 7.29 -11.59
C ASN A 176 7.33 7.14 -12.83
N TYR A 177 6.76 6.90 -14.01
CA TYR A 177 7.50 6.66 -15.25
C TYR A 177 6.83 7.34 -16.44
N ASP A 178 7.64 7.78 -17.40
CA ASP A 178 7.13 8.45 -18.59
C ASP A 178 6.48 7.44 -19.55
N ASN A 179 5.16 7.55 -19.68
CA ASN A 179 4.38 6.76 -20.64
C ASN A 179 3.10 7.51 -21.01
N ASP A 180 3.06 8.05 -22.23
CA ASP A 180 1.93 8.86 -22.73
C ASP A 180 0.60 8.09 -22.80
N GLU A 181 0.64 6.78 -23.06
CA GLU A 181 -0.56 5.95 -23.12
C GLU A 181 -1.13 5.74 -21.72
N VAL A 182 -0.26 5.44 -20.75
CA VAL A 182 -0.65 5.28 -19.35
C VAL A 182 -1.09 6.61 -18.74
N LEU A 183 -0.45 7.72 -19.09
CA LEU A 183 -0.83 9.06 -18.64
C LEU A 183 -2.28 9.40 -19.02
N LYS A 184 -2.71 9.07 -20.24
CA LYS A 184 -4.12 9.27 -20.66
C LYS A 184 -5.08 8.52 -19.75
N ILE A 185 -4.76 7.27 -19.43
CA ILE A 185 -5.57 6.45 -18.51
C ILE A 185 -5.58 7.08 -17.11
N TYR A 186 -4.44 7.57 -16.61
CA TYR A 186 -4.35 8.20 -15.29
C TYR A 186 -5.20 9.48 -15.23
N LEU A 187 -5.13 10.34 -16.25
CA LEU A 187 -5.91 11.57 -16.34
C LEU A 187 -7.43 11.32 -16.43
N GLU A 188 -7.84 10.15 -16.93
CA GLU A 188 -9.25 9.74 -16.94
C GLU A 188 -9.74 9.17 -15.60
N LYS A 189 -8.83 8.65 -14.77
CA LYS A 189 -9.15 7.83 -13.60
C LYS A 189 -8.86 8.50 -12.25
N PHE A 190 -7.82 9.33 -12.19
CA PHE A 190 -7.45 10.11 -11.01
C PHE A 190 -7.88 11.56 -11.16
N ASP A 191 -8.24 12.20 -10.05
CA ASP A 191 -8.61 13.62 -10.03
C ASP A 191 -7.37 14.51 -10.19
N ILE A 192 -6.22 14.05 -9.67
CA ILE A 192 -4.92 14.70 -9.76
C ILE A 192 -3.88 13.66 -10.15
N VAL A 193 -3.04 13.98 -11.13
CA VAL A 193 -1.91 13.13 -11.53
C VAL A 193 -0.60 13.86 -11.26
N VAL A 194 0.29 13.22 -10.49
CA VAL A 194 1.66 13.66 -10.26
C VAL A 194 2.58 12.80 -11.13
N THR A 195 3.26 13.42 -12.09
CA THR A 195 4.12 12.72 -13.06
C THR A 195 5.58 12.70 -12.62
N GLY A 196 6.30 11.65 -13.00
CA GLY A 196 7.67 11.39 -12.57
C GLY A 196 7.73 11.01 -11.09
N ASP A 197 8.90 11.14 -10.47
CA ASP A 197 9.05 10.99 -9.01
C ASP A 197 8.75 12.30 -8.28
N GLY A 198 7.55 12.85 -8.52
CA GLY A 198 7.12 14.11 -7.93
C GLY A 198 6.82 14.01 -6.42
N PRO A 199 6.93 15.12 -5.67
CA PRO A 199 6.76 15.13 -4.21
C PRO A 199 5.30 14.98 -3.77
N MET A 200 5.08 14.70 -2.48
CA MET A 200 3.77 14.68 -1.82
C MET A 200 3.15 16.07 -1.62
N GLU A 201 3.75 17.14 -2.18
CA GLU A 201 3.37 18.52 -1.88
C GLU A 201 1.91 18.81 -2.22
N VAL A 202 1.35 18.22 -3.27
CA VAL A 202 -0.08 18.39 -3.59
C VAL A 202 -0.99 17.90 -2.47
N ALA A 203 -0.69 16.74 -1.87
CA ALA A 203 -1.45 16.20 -0.75
C ALA A 203 -1.27 17.07 0.51
N ASN A 204 -0.04 17.54 0.77
CA ASN A 204 0.23 18.45 1.88
C ASN A 204 -0.52 19.78 1.72
N MET A 205 -0.51 20.39 0.53
CA MET A 205 -1.25 21.62 0.26
C MET A 205 -2.75 21.48 0.52
N ILE A 206 -3.35 20.37 0.07
CA ILE A 206 -4.76 20.05 0.34
C ILE A 206 -4.98 19.93 1.85
N LEU A 207 -4.13 19.18 2.55
CA LEU A 207 -4.27 18.95 3.99
C LEU A 207 -4.09 20.23 4.82
N ARG A 208 -3.22 21.14 4.38
CA ARG A 208 -3.05 22.48 4.98
C ARG A 208 -4.26 23.37 4.73
N ALA A 209 -4.90 23.27 3.57
CA ALA A 209 -6.11 24.03 3.24
C ALA A 209 -7.36 23.54 3.99
N ILE A 210 -7.39 22.26 4.37
CA ILE A 210 -8.43 21.69 5.24
C ILE A 210 -8.15 22.16 6.69
N ASN A 211 -8.74 23.30 7.04
CA ASN A 211 -8.84 23.75 8.42
C ASN A 211 -9.89 22.91 9.17
N HIS A 212 -9.46 22.29 10.26
CA HIS A 212 -10.33 21.74 11.29
C HIS A 212 -10.33 22.70 12.48
#